data_AF-A0A2L1KI16-F1
#
_entry.id   AF-A0A2L1KI16-F1
#
_cell.length_a   1.000
_cell.length_b   1.000
_cell.length_c   1.000
_cell.angle_alpha   90.00
_cell.angle_beta   90.00
_cell.angle_gamma   90.00
#
_symmetry.space_group_name_H-M   'P 1'
#
loop_
_entity.id
_entity.type
_entity.pdbx_description
1 polymer ?
#
loop_
_entity_poly.entity_id
_entity_poly.type
_entity_poly.pdbx_seq_one_letter_code
_entity_poly.pdbx_strand_id
1 'polypeptide(L)'
;MIERRLVGTPDSDDHAARIAFLVENPAKDPILIDVGCPSLGYWGPNWMVTDGNHRLAAAIFRGDATIPALVDGELEHAFELFGVDCEEHYPTQATC
;
A
#
# COMPACT_ATOMS: atom_id res chain seq x y z
N MET A 1 -12.49 -32.44 6.68
CA MET A 1 -12.69 -31.08 7.19
C MET A 1 -11.36 -30.37 7.01
N ILE A 2 -11.25 -29.48 6.03
CA ILE A 2 -10.04 -28.65 5.89
C ILE A 2 -10.15 -27.60 6.99
N GLU A 3 -9.28 -27.69 8.00
CA GLU A 3 -9.18 -26.65 9.02
C GLU A 3 -8.94 -25.31 8.33
N ARG A 4 -9.72 -24.29 8.70
CA ARG A 4 -9.54 -22.93 8.19
C ARG A 4 -8.14 -22.46 8.58
N ARG A 5 -7.20 -22.50 7.64
CA ARG A 5 -5.84 -21.97 7.76
C ARG A 5 -5.83 -20.45 7.67
N LEU A 6 -6.68 -19.80 8.46
CA LEU A 6 -6.65 -18.36 8.65
C LEU A 6 -5.78 -18.11 9.88
N VAL A 7 -4.75 -17.30 9.72
CA VAL A 7 -3.94 -16.88 10.86
C VAL A 7 -4.76 -15.96 11.76
N GLY A 8 -4.78 -16.26 13.06
CA GLY A 8 -5.54 -15.50 14.04
C GLY A 8 -4.91 -14.16 14.41
N THR A 9 -3.65 -13.91 14.01
CA THR A 9 -2.92 -12.68 14.33
C THR A 9 -2.12 -12.15 13.13
N PRO A 10 -1.99 -10.82 12.97
CA PRO A 10 -1.29 -10.22 11.84
C PRO A 10 0.23 -10.46 11.81
N ASP A 11 0.91 -10.88 12.88
CA ASP A 11 2.37 -11.00 12.91
C ASP A 11 2.92 -12.43 12.71
N SER A 12 2.12 -13.33 12.13
CA SER A 12 2.62 -14.67 11.78
C SER A 12 3.45 -14.66 10.48
N ASP A 13 4.49 -15.50 10.42
CA ASP A 13 5.31 -15.74 9.21
C ASP A 13 4.54 -16.40 8.05
N ASP A 14 3.28 -16.83 8.26
CA ASP A 14 2.43 -17.37 7.18
C ASP A 14 1.77 -16.24 6.38
N HIS A 15 2.58 -15.63 5.50
CA HIS A 15 2.14 -14.56 4.61
C HIS A 15 0.94 -14.95 3.72
N ALA A 16 0.87 -16.21 3.29
CA ALA A 16 -0.23 -16.69 2.47
C ALA A 16 -1.55 -16.72 3.24
N ALA A 17 -1.53 -17.20 4.49
CA ALA A 17 -2.70 -17.18 5.36
C ALA A 17 -3.15 -15.75 5.70
N ARG A 18 -2.22 -14.79 5.86
CA ARG A 18 -2.55 -13.37 6.06
C ARG A 18 -3.28 -12.78 4.86
N ILE A 19 -2.81 -13.07 3.65
CA ILE A 19 -3.47 -12.65 2.41
C ILE A 19 -4.86 -13.25 2.34
N ALA A 20 -5.00 -14.56 2.56
CA ALA A 20 -6.31 -15.23 2.55
C ALA A 20 -7.29 -14.62 3.57
N PHE A 21 -6.80 -14.27 4.76
CA PHE A 21 -7.61 -13.56 5.75
C PHE A 21 -8.04 -12.17 5.26
N LEU A 22 -7.11 -11.39 4.68
CA LEU A 22 -7.39 -10.05 4.15
C LEU A 22 -8.30 -10.05 2.92
N VAL A 23 -8.31 -11.14 2.13
CA VAL A 23 -9.26 -11.32 1.03
C VAL A 23 -10.69 -11.33 1.57
N GLU A 24 -10.93 -12.07 2.66
CA GLU A 24 -12.25 -12.16 3.31
C GLU A 24 -12.55 -10.97 4.24
N ASN A 25 -11.50 -10.31 4.76
CA ASN A 25 -11.60 -9.23 5.75
C ASN A 25 -10.76 -8.02 5.29
N PRO A 26 -11.29 -7.17 4.39
CA PRO A 26 -10.53 -6.04 3.84
C PRO A 26 -10.09 -5.05 4.94
N ALA A 27 -8.79 -4.76 4.98
CA ALA A 27 -8.27 -3.68 5.80
C ALA A 27 -8.70 -2.32 5.23
N LYS A 28 -8.90 -1.34 6.12
CA LYS A 28 -9.28 0.04 5.74
C LYS A 28 -8.08 0.96 5.57
N ASP A 29 -6.94 0.59 6.16
CA ASP A 29 -5.72 1.37 6.10
C ASP A 29 -5.15 1.39 4.67
N PRO A 30 -4.73 2.56 4.16
CA PRO A 30 -4.13 2.67 2.83
C PRO A 30 -2.75 2.01 2.78
N ILE A 31 -2.34 1.55 1.58
CA ILE A 31 -0.95 1.13 1.35
C ILE A 31 -0.03 2.35 1.30
N LEU A 32 1.27 2.17 1.48
CA LEU A 32 2.26 3.23 1.24
C LEU A 32 3.02 2.94 -0.04
N ILE A 33 3.14 3.95 -0.89
CA ILE A 33 3.96 3.89 -2.09
C ILE A 33 4.97 5.03 -2.11
N ASP A 34 6.19 4.77 -2.59
CA ASP A 34 7.21 5.77 -2.88
C ASP A 34 7.42 5.81 -4.40
N VAL A 35 7.03 6.92 -5.03
CA VAL A 35 7.20 7.13 -6.47
C VAL A 35 8.59 7.69 -6.82
N GLY A 36 9.37 8.09 -5.83
CA GLY A 36 10.61 8.81 -6.02
C GLY A 36 10.44 10.30 -6.26
N CYS A 37 11.56 10.99 -6.35
CA CYS A 37 11.67 12.41 -6.66
C CYS A 37 12.69 12.60 -7.79
N PRO A 38 12.26 12.41 -9.06
CA PRO A 38 13.15 12.51 -10.23
C PRO A 38 13.88 13.85 -10.33
N SER A 39 13.25 14.95 -9.89
CA SER A 39 13.88 16.28 -9.83
C SER A 39 15.13 16.32 -8.93
N LEU A 40 15.24 15.41 -7.95
CA LEU A 40 16.41 15.22 -7.08
C LEU A 40 17.31 14.05 -7.53
N GLY A 41 17.03 13.44 -8.67
CA GLY A 41 17.78 12.29 -9.20
C GLY A 41 17.46 10.96 -8.52
N TYR A 42 16.39 10.88 -7.73
CA TYR A 42 15.93 9.65 -7.07
C TYR A 42 14.67 9.14 -7.77
N TRP A 43 14.74 7.97 -8.41
CA TRP A 43 13.63 7.38 -9.17
C TRP A 43 12.76 6.42 -8.36
N GLY A 44 12.85 6.46 -7.04
CA GLY A 44 12.14 5.53 -6.16
C GLY A 44 12.87 4.18 -5.99
N PRO A 45 12.30 3.29 -5.18
CA PRO A 45 12.79 1.92 -5.03
C PRO A 45 12.40 1.06 -6.25
N ASN A 46 13.09 -0.08 -6.45
CA ASN A 46 12.73 -1.04 -7.51
C ASN A 46 11.29 -1.58 -7.39
N TRP A 47 10.76 -1.60 -6.17
CA TRP A 47 9.37 -1.95 -5.88
C TRP A 47 8.74 -0.84 -5.05
N MET A 48 7.78 -0.14 -5.64
CA MET A 48 7.25 1.11 -5.09
C MET A 48 6.42 0.95 -3.82
N VAL A 49 5.89 -0.25 -3.53
CA VAL A 49 5.03 -0.48 -2.35
C VAL A 49 5.89 -0.72 -1.12
N THR A 50 6.05 0.32 -0.31
CA THR A 50 6.90 0.34 0.88
C THR A 50 6.19 -0.23 2.11
N ASP A 51 4.85 -0.18 2.15
CA ASP A 51 4.01 -0.83 3.15
C ASP A 51 2.68 -1.32 2.55
N GLY A 52 2.12 -2.39 3.12
CA GLY A 52 0.82 -2.90 2.74
C GLY A 52 0.84 -3.95 1.62
N ASN A 53 1.98 -4.60 1.38
CA ASN A 53 2.11 -5.65 0.36
C ASN A 53 1.06 -6.77 0.46
N HIS A 54 0.69 -7.22 1.66
CA HIS A 54 -0.38 -8.22 1.84
C HIS A 54 -1.77 -7.66 1.53
N ARG A 55 -2.01 -6.37 1.82
CA ARG A 55 -3.27 -5.68 1.50
C ARG A 55 -3.42 -5.52 -0.01
N LEU A 56 -2.34 -5.14 -0.69
CA LEU A 56 -2.31 -5.08 -2.16
C LEU A 56 -2.57 -6.47 -2.78
N ALA A 57 -1.85 -7.50 -2.32
CA ALA A 57 -2.05 -8.86 -2.82
C ALA A 57 -3.50 -9.34 -2.61
N ALA A 58 -4.09 -9.07 -1.45
CA ALA A 58 -5.48 -9.41 -1.17
C ALA A 58 -6.47 -8.66 -2.08
N ALA A 59 -6.25 -7.37 -2.35
CA ALA A 59 -7.07 -6.59 -3.26
C ALA A 59 -7.03 -7.14 -4.70
N ILE A 60 -5.84 -7.55 -5.17
CA ILE A 60 -5.67 -8.21 -6.47
C ILE A 60 -6.49 -9.51 -6.51
N PHE A 61 -6.41 -10.35 -5.48
CA PHE A 61 -7.17 -11.61 -5.44
C PHE A 61 -8.69 -11.41 -5.36
N ARG A 62 -9.17 -10.32 -4.74
CA ARG A 62 -10.59 -9.94 -4.78
C ARG A 62 -11.05 -9.42 -6.14
N GLY A 63 -10.12 -9.00 -6.99
CA GLY A 63 -10.43 -8.34 -8.27
C GLY A 63 -10.76 -6.86 -8.13
N ASP A 64 -10.27 -6.20 -7.07
CA ASP A 64 -10.48 -4.78 -6.86
C ASP A 64 -9.76 -3.99 -7.98
N ALA A 65 -10.47 -3.04 -8.61
CA ALA A 65 -9.89 -2.21 -9.67
C ALA A 65 -8.92 -1.14 -9.10
N THR A 66 -9.08 -0.77 -7.83
CA THR A 66 -8.32 0.28 -7.15
C THR A 66 -8.14 -0.05 -5.67
N ILE A 67 -7.06 0.43 -5.05
CA ILE A 67 -6.81 0.35 -3.61
C ILE A 67 -6.37 1.73 -3.08
N PRO A 68 -6.81 2.16 -1.89
CA PRO A 68 -6.32 3.40 -1.29
C PRO A 68 -4.81 3.35 -1.02
N ALA A 69 -4.11 4.43 -1.36
CA ALA A 69 -2.67 4.57 -1.15
C ALA A 69 -2.33 5.97 -0.61
N LEU A 70 -1.29 6.06 0.22
CA LEU A 70 -0.58 7.29 0.50
C LEU A 70 0.69 7.29 -0.37
N VAL A 71 0.94 8.42 -1.01
CA VAL A 71 2.02 8.57 -1.99
C VAL A 71 3.11 9.44 -1.41
N ASP A 72 4.33 8.92 -1.37
CA ASP A 72 5.55 9.67 -1.05
C ASP A 72 6.35 9.94 -2.33
N GLY A 73 7.09 11.04 -2.35
CA GLY A 73 7.85 11.51 -3.51
C GLY A 73 7.25 12.75 -4.20
N GLU A 74 7.51 12.88 -5.50
CA GLU A 74 7.17 14.04 -6.30
C GLU A 74 5.75 13.94 -6.89
N LEU A 75 4.92 14.95 -6.65
CA LEU A 75 3.49 14.98 -7.03
C LEU A 75 3.31 14.90 -8.54
N GLU A 76 4.09 15.65 -9.30
CA GLU A 76 4.07 15.61 -10.77
C GLU A 76 4.38 14.20 -11.29
N HIS A 77 5.36 13.54 -10.69
CA HIS A 77 5.72 12.18 -11.10
C HIS A 77 4.64 11.15 -10.71
N ALA A 78 4.01 11.31 -9.55
CA ALA A 78 2.85 10.49 -9.17
C ALA A 78 1.69 10.65 -10.16
N PHE A 79 1.41 11.88 -10.60
CA PHE A 79 0.40 12.16 -11.63
C PHE A 79 0.75 11.51 -12.96
N GLU A 80 2.00 11.54 -13.40
CA GLU A 80 2.45 10.87 -14.64
C GLU A 80 2.27 9.35 -14.59
N LEU A 81 2.57 8.73 -13.43
CA LEU A 81 2.49 7.28 -13.26
C LEU A 81 1.05 6.75 -13.17
N PHE A 82 0.18 7.48 -12.46
CA PHE A 82 -1.13 6.95 -12.07
C PHE A 82 -2.31 7.77 -12.58
N GLY A 83 -2.08 8.97 -13.13
CA GLY A 83 -3.15 9.89 -13.53
C GLY A 83 -4.00 10.38 -12.36
N VAL A 84 -3.47 10.35 -11.14
CA VAL A 84 -4.17 10.76 -9.91
C VAL A 84 -3.71 12.15 -9.49
N ASP A 85 -4.68 13.02 -9.22
CA ASP A 85 -4.43 14.32 -8.60
C ASP A 85 -4.27 14.10 -7.09
N CYS A 86 -3.04 14.20 -6.60
CA CYS A 86 -2.72 14.01 -5.19
C CYS A 86 -2.81 15.36 -4.47
N GLU A 87 -3.53 15.42 -3.34
CA GLU A 87 -3.46 16.58 -2.46
C GLU A 87 -2.15 16.56 -1.65
N GLU A 88 -1.44 17.68 -1.61
CA GLU A 88 -0.27 17.82 -0.75
C GLU A 88 -0.73 17.89 0.72
N HIS A 89 -0.25 16.96 1.54
CA HIS A 89 -0.55 16.94 2.98
C HIS A 89 0.71 17.26 3.79
N TYR A 90 0.82 18.51 4.21
CA TYR A 90 1.84 18.90 5.19
C TYR A 90 1.43 18.38 6.57
N PRO A 91 2.30 17.65 7.29
CA PRO A 91 2.04 17.35 8.68
C PRO A 91 1.90 18.69 9.42
N THR A 92 0.76 18.89 10.09
CA THR A 92 0.58 20.04 10.97
C THR A 92 1.74 20.06 11.95
N GLN A 93 2.57 21.11 11.91
CA GLN A 93 3.73 21.26 12.78
C GLN A 93 3.32 20.89 14.21
N ALA A 94 3.92 19.83 14.76
CA ALA A 94 3.87 19.57 16.17
C ALA A 94 4.53 20.78 16.85
N THR A 95 3.72 21.66 17.42
CA THR A 95 4.19 22.74 18.28
C THR A 95 5.01 22.10 19.40
N CYS A 96 6.29 22.50 19.48
CA CYS A 96 7.21 22.13 20.55
C CYS A 96 6.67 22.44 21.94
#